data_AF-A0A9P9SZT5-F1
#
_entry.id   AF-A0A9P9SZT5-F1
#
_cell.length_a   1.000
_cell.length_b   1.000
_cell.length_c   1.000
_cell.angle_alpha   90.00
_cell.angle_beta   90.00
_cell.angle_gamma   90.00
#
_symmetry.space_group_name_H-M   'P 1'
#
loop_
_entity.id
_entity.type
_entity.pdbx_description
1 polymer ?
#
loop_
_entity_poly.entity_id
_entity_poly.type
_entity_poly.pdbx_seq_one_letter_code
_entity_poly.pdbx_strand_id
1 'polypeptide(L)'
;MAPRITTHDPEKYPVLNQQDEPIIDKGIKKAETGFDSDHDSSSDEGDIEKDTSVDASKFAPNRVFYILRHNLFSKEVNIIDITSSLTAPIANDEITDEFRDNARSLSENKSLAANPVYRLRGKHWYSSEMTMMDLQSAEDVATWKHGAASFSKAFLSFPAQSPHSSHPITMAPVKWYKRTNEWVKDSITYSWRCNSKYKANRMTLLKKVGPKQVVVGRYAQRWGSWITGGVLLVDAREEDEALAVLTACVMLRRMQQRAAERSKYSGGGGGGGGE
;
A
#
# COMPACT_ATOMS: atom_id res chain seq x y z
N MET A 1 -29.81 -22.60 16.76
CA MET A 1 -29.44 -21.36 17.48
C MET A 1 -27.92 -21.27 17.48
N ALA A 2 -27.35 -20.29 16.79
CA ALA A 2 -25.89 -20.07 16.76
C ALA A 2 -25.45 -19.22 17.97
N PRO A 3 -24.27 -19.47 18.58
CA PRO A 3 -23.80 -18.73 19.73
C PRO A 3 -23.37 -17.30 19.33
N ARG A 4 -23.85 -16.30 20.08
CA ARG A 4 -23.37 -14.92 20.01
C ARG A 4 -21.94 -14.86 20.54
N ILE A 5 -20.97 -14.57 19.68
CA ILE A 5 -19.61 -14.26 20.09
C ILE A 5 -19.54 -12.77 20.44
N THR A 6 -19.52 -12.45 21.73
CA THR A 6 -19.22 -11.11 22.23
C THR A 6 -17.70 -10.92 22.30
N THR A 7 -17.08 -10.41 21.23
CA THR A 7 -15.65 -10.05 21.20
C THR A 7 -15.44 -8.62 21.68
N HIS A 8 -15.45 -8.40 22.98
CA HIS A 8 -14.75 -7.26 23.55
C HIS A 8 -14.29 -7.64 24.96
N ASP A 9 -13.04 -8.09 25.05
CA ASP A 9 -12.32 -8.29 26.32
C ASP A 9 -11.50 -7.01 26.56
N PRO A 10 -11.98 -6.08 27.40
CA PRO A 10 -11.33 -4.80 27.65
C PRO A 10 -10.02 -4.94 28.44
N GLU A 11 -9.75 -6.08 29.08
CA GLU A 11 -8.50 -6.30 29.82
C GLU A 11 -7.33 -6.60 28.87
N LYS A 12 -7.61 -7.08 27.66
CA LYS A 12 -6.59 -7.50 26.70
C LYS A 12 -6.09 -6.38 25.79
N TYR A 13 -6.83 -5.28 25.68
CA TYR A 13 -6.50 -4.15 24.81
C TYR A 13 -6.84 -2.83 25.51
N PRO A 14 -5.87 -2.15 26.14
CA PRO A 14 -6.14 -0.83 26.70
C PRO A 14 -6.57 0.11 25.58
N VAL A 15 -7.64 0.86 25.83
CA VAL A 15 -8.11 1.93 24.97
C VAL A 15 -6.98 2.95 24.84
N LEU A 16 -6.69 3.41 23.63
CA LEU A 16 -5.74 4.50 23.41
C LEU A 16 -6.20 5.71 24.23
N ASN A 17 -5.41 6.10 25.21
CA ASN A 17 -5.78 7.16 26.13
C ASN A 17 -5.33 8.50 25.56
N GLN A 18 -5.97 9.60 25.99
CA GLN A 18 -5.55 10.97 25.61
C GLN A 18 -4.06 11.27 25.90
N GLN A 19 -3.42 10.47 26.76
CA GLN A 19 -2.00 10.58 27.09
C GLN A 19 -1.07 10.07 25.97
N ASP A 20 -1.58 9.28 25.02
CA ASP A 20 -0.82 8.77 23.88
C ASP A 20 -0.75 9.77 22.71
N GLU A 21 -1.70 10.73 22.65
CA GLU A 21 -1.73 11.79 21.62
C GLU A 21 -0.43 12.62 21.52
N PRO A 22 0.21 13.09 22.60
CA PRO A 22 1.44 13.88 22.48
C PRO A 22 2.62 13.07 21.93
N ILE A 23 2.64 11.75 22.12
CA ILE A 23 3.68 10.87 21.56
C ILE A 23 3.46 10.71 20.04
N ILE A 24 2.20 10.56 19.63
CA ILE A 24 1.79 10.51 18.23
C ILE A 24 2.11 11.84 17.53
N ASP A 25 1.77 12.98 18.14
CA ASP A 25 2.03 14.32 17.62
C ASP A 25 3.52 14.63 17.50
N LYS A 26 4.33 14.21 18.48
CA LYS A 26 5.79 14.36 18.42
C LYS A 26 6.40 13.52 17.30
N GLY A 27 5.85 12.33 17.05
CA GLY A 27 6.20 11.49 15.89
C GLY A 27 5.85 12.15 14.56
N ILE A 28 4.68 12.79 14.47
CA ILE A 28 4.22 13.52 13.28
C ILE A 28 5.12 14.74 13.01
N LYS A 29 5.37 15.60 14.01
CA LYS A 29 6.20 16.81 13.83
C LYS A 29 7.65 16.49 13.44
N LYS A 30 8.23 15.42 14.00
CA LYS A 30 9.59 14.97 13.63
C LYS A 30 9.66 14.46 12.17
N ALA A 31 8.55 13.98 11.62
CA ALA A 31 8.46 13.59 10.20
C ALA A 31 8.53 14.79 9.26
N GLU A 32 7.89 15.88 9.65
CA GLU A 32 7.72 17.07 8.82
C GLU A 32 8.99 17.91 8.72
N THR A 33 9.89 17.81 9.71
CA THR A 33 11.08 18.66 9.79
C THR A 33 12.42 17.93 9.53
N GLY A 34 12.40 16.62 9.26
CA GLY A 34 13.58 15.76 9.48
C GLY A 34 14.22 15.09 8.26
N PHE A 35 13.90 15.45 7.02
CA PHE A 35 14.34 14.70 5.83
C PHE A 35 15.07 15.54 4.76
N ASP A 36 15.67 16.65 5.15
CA ASP A 36 16.61 17.35 4.28
C ASP A 36 18.04 16.88 4.57
N SER A 37 18.74 16.46 3.51
CA SER A 37 20.14 16.03 3.43
C SER A 37 20.49 14.58 3.84
N ASP A 38 20.11 13.60 3.02
CA ASP A 38 20.93 12.40 2.86
C ASP A 38 21.83 12.58 1.62
N HIS A 39 23.14 12.50 1.83
CA HIS A 39 24.19 12.69 0.83
C HIS A 39 24.09 11.64 -0.29
N ASP A 40 24.11 12.12 -1.53
CA ASP A 40 23.89 11.36 -2.76
C ASP A 40 25.09 10.43 -3.07
N SER A 41 24.95 9.11 -2.84
CA SER A 41 25.91 8.10 -3.31
C SER A 41 25.29 7.31 -4.47
N SER A 42 25.66 7.71 -5.68
CA SER A 42 25.05 7.35 -6.97
C SER A 42 25.64 6.09 -7.65
N SER A 43 25.95 5.02 -6.92
CA SER A 43 26.65 3.85 -7.50
C SER A 43 25.74 2.71 -8.01
N ASP A 44 24.46 2.95 -8.30
CA ASP A 44 23.48 1.90 -8.68
C ASP A 44 23.03 2.00 -10.16
N GLU A 45 23.98 2.25 -11.08
CA GLU A 45 23.75 2.31 -12.56
C GLU A 45 24.14 1.01 -13.30
N GLY A 46 24.63 -0.02 -12.60
CA GLY A 46 25.26 -1.19 -13.24
C GLY A 46 24.32 -2.31 -13.73
N ASP A 47 23.05 -2.34 -13.31
CA ASP A 47 22.10 -3.36 -13.76
C ASP A 47 21.24 -2.80 -14.91
N ILE A 48 21.78 -2.87 -16.13
CA ILE A 48 21.03 -2.60 -17.37
C ILE A 48 19.86 -3.60 -17.45
N GLU A 49 18.72 -3.22 -16.87
CA GLU A 49 17.42 -3.80 -17.22
C GLU A 49 17.28 -3.58 -18.73
N LYS A 50 17.50 -4.65 -19.52
CA LYS A 50 17.32 -4.66 -20.98
C LYS A 50 16.09 -3.84 -21.33
N ASP A 51 16.33 -2.75 -22.06
CA ASP A 51 15.43 -1.72 -22.56
C ASP A 51 14.01 -2.25 -22.83
N THR A 52 13.20 -2.36 -21.77
CA THR A 52 11.81 -2.78 -21.87
C THR A 52 11.03 -1.48 -21.92
N SER A 53 10.62 -1.07 -23.12
CA SER A 53 9.87 0.18 -23.30
C SER A 53 8.56 0.10 -22.52
N VAL A 54 8.35 1.04 -21.59
CA VAL A 54 7.07 1.19 -20.88
C VAL A 54 6.10 1.95 -21.77
N ASP A 55 5.03 1.27 -22.19
CA ASP A 55 3.93 1.85 -22.96
C ASP A 55 2.91 2.47 -21.99
N ALA A 56 3.12 3.75 -21.67
CA ALA A 56 2.17 4.54 -20.88
C ALA A 56 1.00 5.09 -21.71
N SER A 57 1.10 5.07 -23.05
CA SER A 57 0.10 5.69 -23.94
C SER A 57 -1.26 4.99 -23.91
N LYS A 58 -1.29 3.74 -23.45
CA LYS A 58 -2.49 2.92 -23.34
C LYS A 58 -3.16 2.98 -21.96
N PHE A 59 -2.55 3.65 -20.99
CA PHE A 59 -3.12 3.74 -19.66
C PHE A 59 -4.36 4.63 -19.69
N ALA A 60 -5.53 4.03 -19.49
CA ALA A 60 -6.80 4.74 -19.46
C ALA A 60 -7.59 4.27 -18.22
N PRO A 61 -7.18 4.72 -17.02
CA PRO A 61 -7.79 4.29 -15.77
C PRO A 61 -9.28 4.64 -15.75
N ASN A 62 -10.10 3.67 -15.35
CA ASN A 62 -11.54 3.80 -15.24
C ASN A 62 -12.06 3.61 -13.80
N ARG A 63 -11.16 3.27 -12.86
CA ARG A 63 -11.47 3.19 -11.43
C ARG A 63 -10.46 3.96 -10.61
N VAL A 64 -10.96 4.65 -9.60
CA VAL A 64 -10.17 5.44 -8.65
C VAL A 64 -10.54 5.04 -7.22
N PHE A 65 -9.59 4.43 -6.55
CA PHE A 65 -9.72 4.07 -5.14
C PHE A 65 -8.90 5.02 -4.28
N TYR A 66 -9.38 5.24 -3.07
CA TYR A 66 -8.58 5.86 -2.02
C TYR A 66 -8.38 4.87 -0.88
N ILE A 67 -7.11 4.55 -0.61
CA ILE A 67 -6.71 3.72 0.54
C ILE A 67 -6.66 4.65 1.74
N LEU A 68 -7.58 4.46 2.70
CA LEU A 68 -7.65 5.31 3.88
C LEU A 68 -6.37 5.20 4.72
N ARG A 69 -6.15 6.25 5.51
CA ARG A 69 -5.01 6.38 6.40
C ARG A 69 -4.90 5.18 7.35
N HIS A 70 -3.74 4.54 7.35
CA HIS A 70 -3.39 3.41 8.21
C HIS A 70 -1.90 3.41 8.52
N ASN A 71 -1.48 2.61 9.50
CA ASN A 71 -0.08 2.47 9.92
C ASN A 71 0.32 0.98 9.98
N LEU A 72 1.58 0.71 10.36
CA LEU A 72 2.14 -0.64 10.46
C LEU A 72 1.43 -1.53 11.50
N PHE A 73 0.61 -0.97 12.37
CA PHE A 73 -0.09 -1.72 13.43
C PHE A 73 -1.61 -1.65 13.28
N SER A 74 -2.11 -1.08 12.18
CA SER A 74 -3.52 -1.04 11.87
C SER A 74 -4.07 -2.47 11.74
N LYS A 75 -5.09 -2.78 12.55
CA LYS A 75 -5.86 -4.03 12.43
C LYS A 75 -6.73 -4.03 11.17
N GLU A 76 -7.13 -2.84 10.72
CA GLU A 76 -8.01 -2.67 9.58
C GLU A 76 -7.47 -1.62 8.62
N VAL A 77 -7.64 -1.87 7.32
CA VAL A 77 -7.39 -0.91 6.25
C VAL A 77 -8.65 -0.84 5.41
N ASN A 78 -9.26 0.34 5.37
CA ASN A 78 -10.48 0.60 4.62
C ASN A 78 -10.12 1.26 3.29
N ILE A 79 -10.81 0.84 2.23
CA ILE A 79 -10.63 1.36 0.87
C ILE A 79 -11.98 1.82 0.37
N ILE A 80 -12.04 3.07 -0.08
CA ILE A 80 -13.24 3.68 -0.67
C ILE A 80 -13.06 3.81 -2.17
N ASP A 81 -14.16 3.62 -2.92
CA ASP A 81 -14.22 3.97 -4.32
C ASP A 81 -14.68 5.42 -4.45
N ILE A 82 -13.84 6.26 -5.06
CA ILE A 82 -14.13 7.68 -5.27
C ILE A 82 -14.35 8.00 -6.75
N THR A 83 -14.44 7.00 -7.62
CA THR A 83 -14.56 7.16 -9.08
C THR A 83 -15.70 8.10 -9.46
N SER A 84 -16.89 7.90 -8.88
CA SER A 84 -18.08 8.71 -9.16
C SER A 84 -18.10 10.07 -8.46
N SER A 85 -17.23 10.28 -7.47
CA SER A 85 -17.17 11.50 -6.66
C SER A 85 -16.16 12.52 -7.17
N LEU A 86 -15.34 12.15 -8.15
CA LEU A 86 -14.36 13.05 -8.76
C LEU A 86 -15.04 14.00 -9.74
N THR A 87 -14.79 15.30 -9.53
CA THR A 87 -15.21 16.35 -10.45
C THR A 87 -14.20 16.57 -11.58
N ALA A 88 -12.92 16.28 -11.31
CA ALA A 88 -11.84 16.40 -12.28
C ALA A 88 -11.76 15.16 -13.18
N PRO A 89 -11.37 15.31 -14.46
CA PRO A 89 -11.05 14.18 -15.32
C PRO A 89 -10.00 13.27 -14.69
N ILE A 90 -10.14 11.96 -14.86
CA ILE A 90 -9.15 10.99 -14.40
C ILE A 90 -7.87 11.20 -15.21
N ALA A 91 -6.74 11.37 -14.52
CA ALA A 91 -5.44 11.53 -15.16
C ALA A 91 -5.06 10.24 -15.93
N ASN A 92 -4.88 10.36 -17.24
CA ASN A 92 -4.36 9.26 -18.09
C ASN A 92 -2.83 9.14 -17.99
N ASP A 93 -2.19 10.11 -17.35
CA ASP A 93 -0.76 10.23 -17.20
C ASP A 93 -0.38 10.17 -15.70
N GLU A 94 0.51 11.06 -15.23
CA GLU A 94 0.95 11.05 -13.84
C GLU A 94 -0.11 11.65 -12.92
N ILE A 95 -0.30 11.03 -11.74
CA ILE A 95 -1.19 11.57 -10.72
C ILE A 95 -0.62 12.91 -10.25
N THR A 96 -1.20 14.03 -10.66
CA THR A 96 -0.74 15.35 -10.21
C THR A 96 -0.92 15.50 -8.70
N ASP A 97 -0.15 16.39 -8.07
CA ASP A 97 -0.32 16.67 -6.64
C ASP A 97 -1.71 17.25 -6.34
N GLU A 98 -2.25 18.07 -7.24
CA GLU A 98 -3.62 18.59 -7.16
C GLU A 98 -4.67 17.46 -7.18
N PHE A 99 -4.58 16.52 -8.12
CA PHE A 99 -5.49 15.38 -8.19
C PHE A 99 -5.43 14.54 -6.92
N ARG A 100 -4.21 14.26 -6.42
CA ARG A 100 -4.00 13.54 -5.17
C ARG A 100 -4.64 14.25 -3.98
N ASP A 101 -4.47 15.57 -3.88
CA ASP A 101 -4.98 16.35 -2.75
C ASP A 101 -6.51 16.51 -2.81
N ASN A 102 -7.08 16.61 -4.01
CA ASN A 102 -8.54 16.51 -4.23
C ASN A 102 -9.09 15.13 -3.85
N ALA A 103 -8.42 14.04 -4.24
CA ALA A 103 -8.81 12.69 -3.82
C ALA A 103 -8.74 12.51 -2.29
N ARG A 104 -7.75 13.15 -1.64
CA ARG A 104 -7.63 13.16 -0.19
C ARG A 104 -8.77 13.92 0.49
N SER A 105 -9.18 15.08 0.00
CA SER A 105 -10.30 15.82 0.61
C SER A 105 -11.61 15.01 0.53
N LEU A 106 -11.83 14.26 -0.55
CA LEU A 106 -12.94 13.31 -0.65
C LEU A 106 -12.87 12.21 0.42
N SER A 107 -11.68 11.71 0.74
CA SER A 107 -11.49 10.71 1.80
C SER A 107 -11.81 11.22 3.21
N GLU A 108 -11.81 12.54 3.40
CA GLU A 108 -12.16 13.18 4.68
C GLU A 108 -13.69 13.36 4.83
N ASN A 109 -14.46 13.11 3.76
CA ASN A 109 -15.91 13.06 3.84
C ASN A 109 -16.37 11.84 4.65
N LYS A 110 -17.01 12.08 5.79
CA LYS A 110 -17.50 11.05 6.71
C LYS A 110 -18.45 10.05 6.07
N SER A 111 -19.31 10.48 5.12
CA SER A 111 -20.25 9.56 4.47
C SER A 111 -19.53 8.59 3.53
N LEU A 112 -18.50 9.05 2.80
CA LEU A 112 -17.70 8.18 1.94
C LEU A 112 -16.82 7.26 2.77
N ALA A 113 -16.12 7.80 3.78
CA ALA A 113 -15.27 7.03 4.67
C ALA A 113 -16.03 5.95 5.47
N ALA A 114 -17.31 6.18 5.78
CA ALA A 114 -18.17 5.20 6.44
C ALA A 114 -18.62 4.04 5.53
N ASN A 115 -18.49 4.18 4.21
CA ASN A 115 -18.92 3.20 3.22
C ASN A 115 -17.74 2.69 2.36
N PRO A 116 -16.75 2.00 2.95
CA PRO A 116 -15.68 1.38 2.17
C PRO A 116 -16.22 0.29 1.24
N VAL A 117 -15.60 0.15 0.07
CA VAL A 117 -15.87 -0.95 -0.87
C VAL A 117 -15.09 -2.20 -0.51
N TYR A 118 -13.85 -2.02 -0.04
CA TYR A 118 -13.02 -3.12 0.46
C TYR A 118 -12.52 -2.83 1.87
N ARG A 119 -12.35 -3.90 2.64
CA ARG A 119 -11.73 -3.84 3.97
C ARG A 119 -10.74 -4.98 4.14
N LEU A 120 -9.48 -4.64 4.43
CA LEU A 120 -8.52 -5.61 4.94
C LEU A 120 -8.63 -5.65 6.47
N ARG A 121 -8.70 -6.86 7.04
CA ARG A 121 -8.78 -7.09 8.48
C ARG A 121 -7.77 -8.14 8.91
N GLY A 122 -6.89 -7.78 9.84
CA GLY A 122 -6.02 -8.71 10.55
C GLY A 122 -6.70 -9.23 11.82
N LYS A 123 -6.36 -10.46 12.23
CA LYS A 123 -6.87 -11.06 13.48
C LYS A 123 -6.44 -10.27 14.73
N HIS A 124 -5.26 -9.66 14.68
CA HIS A 124 -4.67 -8.83 15.74
C HIS A 124 -3.72 -7.80 15.11
N TRP A 125 -3.31 -6.78 15.86
CA TRP A 125 -2.52 -5.66 15.34
C TRP A 125 -1.12 -6.06 14.84
N TYR A 126 -0.58 -7.16 15.37
CA TYR A 126 0.70 -7.76 14.97
C TYR A 126 0.52 -8.95 14.01
N SER A 127 -0.66 -9.13 13.41
CA SER A 127 -0.91 -10.26 12.54
C SER A 127 -0.11 -10.12 11.26
N SER A 128 0.58 -11.20 10.89
CA SER A 128 1.18 -11.34 9.58
C SER A 128 0.14 -11.69 8.52
N GLU A 129 -1.10 -11.99 8.91
CA GLU A 129 -2.18 -12.38 8.02
C GLU A 129 -3.32 -11.36 8.06
N MET A 130 -3.80 -10.96 6.89
CA MET A 130 -4.95 -10.09 6.71
C MET A 130 -5.91 -10.69 5.69
N THR A 131 -7.20 -10.64 5.97
CA THR A 131 -8.24 -11.02 5.01
C THR A 131 -8.85 -9.76 4.40
N MET A 132 -8.89 -9.69 3.08
CA MET A 132 -9.62 -8.68 2.33
C MET A 132 -11.06 -9.15 2.14
N MET A 133 -12.02 -8.30 2.50
CA MET A 133 -13.45 -8.50 2.29
C MET A 133 -13.96 -7.47 1.29
N ASP A 134 -14.85 -7.88 0.40
CA ASP A 134 -15.71 -6.99 -0.37
C ASP A 134 -16.95 -6.70 0.46
N LEU A 135 -17.19 -5.42 0.74
CA LEU A 135 -18.29 -4.99 1.61
C LEU A 135 -19.62 -4.85 0.86
N GLN A 136 -19.62 -4.88 -0.47
CA GLN A 136 -20.87 -4.90 -1.25
C GLN A 136 -21.47 -6.31 -1.26
N SER A 137 -20.64 -7.32 -1.53
CA SER A 137 -21.05 -8.74 -1.49
C SER A 137 -21.03 -9.35 -0.09
N ALA A 138 -20.31 -8.73 0.85
CA ALA A 138 -20.00 -9.25 2.18
C ALA A 138 -19.23 -10.59 2.16
N GLU A 139 -18.44 -10.82 1.11
CA GLU A 139 -17.64 -12.03 0.94
C GLU A 139 -16.13 -11.77 1.14
N ASP A 140 -15.43 -12.81 1.59
CA ASP A 140 -13.96 -12.80 1.64
C ASP A 140 -13.43 -12.87 0.21
N VAL A 141 -12.62 -11.88 -0.18
CA VAL A 141 -12.01 -11.77 -1.51
C VAL A 141 -10.70 -12.56 -1.57
N ALA A 142 -9.84 -12.37 -0.56
CA ALA A 142 -8.52 -12.96 -0.51
C ALA A 142 -7.93 -12.91 0.90
N THR A 143 -7.01 -13.82 1.19
CA THR A 143 -6.16 -13.79 2.38
C THR A 143 -4.73 -13.48 1.99
N TRP A 144 -4.13 -12.50 2.64
CA TRP A 144 -2.76 -12.09 2.45
C TRP A 144 -1.94 -12.43 3.70
N LYS A 145 -0.87 -13.21 3.50
CA LYS A 145 0.15 -13.48 4.51
C LYS A 145 1.45 -12.76 4.15
N HIS A 146 1.88 -11.83 5.00
CA HIS A 146 3.15 -11.12 4.91
C HIS A 146 4.24 -11.82 5.73
N GLY A 147 5.51 -11.70 5.33
CA GLY A 147 6.60 -12.18 6.16
C GLY A 147 7.08 -11.14 7.18
N ALA A 148 7.97 -11.57 8.06
CA ALA A 148 8.44 -10.77 9.20
C ALA A 148 9.45 -9.67 8.85
N ALA A 149 9.93 -9.62 7.59
CA ALA A 149 10.88 -8.61 7.11
C ALA A 149 10.35 -7.89 5.86
N SER A 150 10.74 -6.64 5.63
CA SER A 150 10.27 -5.85 4.49
C SER A 150 10.61 -6.44 3.11
N PHE A 151 11.65 -7.27 3.04
CA PHE A 151 12.10 -8.00 1.84
C PHE A 151 11.55 -9.43 1.75
N SER A 152 10.70 -9.85 2.69
CA SER A 152 10.09 -11.17 2.65
C SER A 152 9.02 -11.29 1.56
N LYS A 153 8.76 -12.52 1.12
CA LYS A 153 7.67 -12.81 0.17
C LYS A 153 6.31 -12.56 0.85
N ALA A 154 5.35 -12.08 0.08
CA ALA A 154 3.95 -12.00 0.46
C ALA A 154 3.16 -13.05 -0.33
N PHE A 155 2.31 -13.79 0.37
CA PHE A 155 1.48 -14.84 -0.22
C PHE A 155 0.03 -14.38 -0.21
N LEU A 156 -0.60 -14.35 -1.38
CA LEU A 156 -2.01 -14.03 -1.56
C LEU A 156 -2.72 -15.32 -1.93
N SER A 157 -3.75 -15.68 -1.18
CA SER A 157 -4.58 -16.86 -1.40
C SER A 157 -6.02 -16.41 -1.63
N PHE A 158 -6.73 -17.11 -2.50
CA PHE A 158 -8.09 -16.76 -2.89
C PHE A 158 -9.04 -17.91 -2.55
N PRO A 159 -10.32 -17.65 -2.23
CA PRO A 159 -11.32 -18.69 -2.09
C PRO A 159 -11.41 -19.57 -3.33
N ALA A 160 -11.92 -20.79 -3.15
CA ALA A 160 -12.22 -21.67 -4.28
C ALA A 160 -13.20 -20.96 -5.23
N GLN A 161 -12.93 -21.01 -6.54
CA GLN A 161 -13.75 -20.37 -7.58
C GLN A 161 -13.82 -18.83 -7.47
N SER A 162 -12.84 -18.20 -6.78
CA SER A 162 -12.75 -16.73 -6.74
C SER A 162 -12.68 -16.14 -8.15
N PRO A 163 -13.46 -15.08 -8.46
CA PRO A 163 -13.39 -14.41 -9.76
C PRO A 163 -12.08 -13.62 -9.94
N HIS A 164 -11.36 -13.33 -8.86
CA HIS A 164 -10.16 -12.49 -8.87
C HIS A 164 -8.88 -13.25 -9.24
N SER A 165 -8.77 -14.51 -8.81
CA SER A 165 -7.67 -15.40 -9.17
C SER A 165 -8.02 -16.86 -8.87
N SER A 166 -7.69 -17.75 -9.81
CA SER A 166 -7.87 -19.21 -9.65
C SER A 166 -6.77 -19.86 -8.82
N HIS A 167 -5.64 -19.17 -8.61
CA HIS A 167 -4.47 -19.71 -7.94
C HIS A 167 -3.87 -18.70 -6.95
N PRO A 168 -3.11 -19.18 -5.94
CA PRO A 168 -2.36 -18.30 -5.07
C PRO A 168 -1.32 -17.48 -5.85
N ILE A 169 -1.03 -16.27 -5.37
CA ILE A 169 -0.03 -15.37 -5.94
C ILE A 169 1.09 -15.17 -4.92
N THR A 170 2.34 -15.29 -5.37
CA THR A 170 3.51 -14.97 -4.54
C THR A 170 4.15 -13.70 -5.05
N MET A 171 4.11 -12.65 -4.23
CA MET A 171 4.73 -11.37 -4.51
C MET A 171 6.07 -11.26 -3.79
N ALA A 172 7.13 -10.96 -4.52
CA ALA A 172 8.50 -10.95 -3.99
C ALA A 172 9.25 -9.70 -4.47
N PRO A 173 10.20 -9.17 -3.67
CA PRO A 173 11.09 -8.13 -4.17
C PRO A 173 12.03 -8.74 -5.21
N VAL A 174 12.30 -8.01 -6.30
CA VAL A 174 13.20 -8.49 -7.37
C VAL A 174 14.62 -8.72 -6.83
N LYS A 175 15.08 -7.80 -5.98
CA LYS A 175 16.33 -7.89 -5.22
C LYS A 175 16.10 -7.31 -3.84
N TRP A 176 16.85 -7.75 -2.83
CA TRP A 176 16.66 -7.33 -1.44
C TRP A 176 16.79 -5.80 -1.24
N TYR A 177 17.65 -5.15 -2.03
CA TYR A 177 17.88 -3.70 -2.02
C TYR A 177 16.91 -2.91 -2.93
N LYS A 178 16.28 -3.57 -3.92
CA LYS A 178 15.32 -2.92 -4.81
C LYS A 178 13.97 -2.73 -4.09
N ARG A 179 13.26 -1.67 -4.48
CA ARG A 179 11.88 -1.42 -4.01
C ARG A 179 10.83 -2.07 -4.92
N THR A 180 11.25 -2.52 -6.11
CA THR A 180 10.38 -3.22 -7.06
C THR A 180 9.97 -4.58 -6.53
N ASN A 181 8.68 -4.87 -6.66
CA ASN A 181 8.11 -6.18 -6.37
C ASN A 181 7.48 -6.76 -7.61
N GLU A 182 7.64 -8.07 -7.77
CA GLU A 182 7.14 -8.83 -8.91
C GLU A 182 6.33 -10.03 -8.45
N TRP A 183 5.38 -10.41 -9.29
CA TRP A 183 4.63 -11.66 -9.18
C TRP A 183 4.22 -12.13 -10.57
N VAL A 184 3.74 -13.37 -10.65
CA VAL A 184 3.19 -13.95 -11.87
C VAL A 184 1.74 -14.32 -11.62
N LYS A 185 0.86 -13.93 -12.54
CA LYS A 185 -0.55 -14.33 -12.58
C LYS A 185 -0.89 -14.74 -14.00
N ASP A 186 -1.46 -15.93 -14.17
CA ASP A 186 -1.86 -16.45 -15.48
C ASP A 186 -0.74 -16.38 -16.54
N SER A 187 0.49 -16.76 -16.15
CA SER A 187 1.73 -16.67 -16.96
C SER A 187 2.17 -15.25 -17.35
N ILE A 188 1.55 -14.21 -16.80
CA ILE A 188 1.91 -12.81 -17.03
C ILE A 188 2.65 -12.28 -15.80
N THR A 189 3.82 -11.65 -16.02
CA THR A 189 4.56 -10.98 -14.95
C THR A 189 4.00 -9.60 -14.70
N TYR A 190 3.70 -9.30 -13.44
CA TYR A 190 3.31 -7.98 -12.97
C TYR A 190 4.38 -7.41 -12.05
N SER A 191 4.54 -6.10 -12.04
CA SER A 191 5.48 -5.43 -11.16
C SER A 191 4.98 -4.10 -10.61
N TRP A 192 5.20 -3.87 -9.32
CA TRP A 192 5.09 -2.56 -8.70
C TRP A 192 6.47 -1.91 -8.70
N ARG A 193 6.64 -0.81 -9.45
CA ARG A 193 7.87 -0.01 -9.48
C ARG A 193 7.65 1.31 -8.75
N CYS A 194 8.53 1.67 -7.83
CA CYS A 194 8.56 3.05 -7.30
C CYS A 194 9.12 3.99 -8.37
N ASN A 195 8.45 5.12 -8.60
CA ASN A 195 8.85 6.08 -9.65
C ASN A 195 10.13 6.85 -9.29
N SER A 196 10.49 6.89 -8.01
CA SER A 196 11.71 7.53 -7.51
C SER A 196 12.56 6.56 -6.71
N LYS A 197 13.89 6.68 -6.86
CA LYS A 197 14.87 5.94 -6.05
C LYS A 197 14.79 6.34 -4.57
N TYR A 198 14.59 7.64 -4.32
CA TYR A 198 14.59 8.21 -2.98
C TYR A 198 13.18 8.19 -2.37
N LYS A 199 12.17 8.61 -3.14
CA LYS A 199 10.80 8.76 -2.64
C LYS A 199 9.95 7.54 -3.01
N ALA A 200 9.35 6.90 -2.03
CA ALA A 200 8.44 5.77 -2.23
C ALA A 200 6.96 6.21 -2.33
N ASN A 201 6.69 7.50 -2.48
CA ASN A 201 5.32 8.02 -2.42
C ASN A 201 4.55 7.88 -3.74
N ARG A 202 5.20 7.46 -4.82
CA ARG A 202 4.61 7.25 -6.15
C ARG A 202 5.06 5.90 -6.68
N MET A 203 4.10 5.09 -7.12
CA MET A 203 4.35 3.75 -7.65
C MET A 203 3.53 3.51 -8.91
N THR A 204 4.06 2.70 -9.81
CA THR A 204 3.40 2.31 -11.06
C THR A 204 3.29 0.79 -11.10
N LEU A 205 2.08 0.30 -11.39
CA LEU A 205 1.79 -1.10 -11.64
C LEU A 205 1.94 -1.38 -13.13
N LEU A 206 2.83 -2.32 -13.45
CA LEU A 206 3.16 -2.71 -14.81
C LEU A 206 2.76 -4.17 -15.06
N LYS A 207 2.21 -4.42 -16.25
CA LYS A 207 1.90 -5.72 -16.81
C LYS A 207 2.86 -6.00 -17.95
N LYS A 208 3.61 -7.12 -17.91
CA LYS A 208 4.59 -7.47 -18.95
C LYS A 208 3.95 -8.33 -20.02
N VAL A 209 3.88 -7.83 -21.25
CA VAL A 209 3.33 -8.53 -22.43
C VAL A 209 4.42 -8.63 -23.48
N GLY A 210 5.07 -9.80 -23.56
CA GLY A 210 6.24 -10.01 -24.43
C GLY A 210 7.40 -9.07 -24.07
N PRO A 211 7.94 -8.29 -25.02
CA PRO A 211 9.02 -7.33 -24.77
C PRO A 211 8.53 -5.96 -24.27
N LYS A 212 7.22 -5.77 -24.07
CA LYS A 212 6.63 -4.49 -23.65
C LYS A 212 6.11 -4.56 -22.23
N GLN A 213 6.12 -3.42 -21.54
CA GLN A 213 5.44 -3.23 -20.26
C GLN A 213 4.29 -2.25 -20.45
N VAL A 214 3.09 -2.61 -20.02
CA VAL A 214 1.89 -1.76 -20.08
C VAL A 214 1.60 -1.27 -18.67
N VAL A 215 1.29 0.02 -18.52
CA VAL A 215 0.84 0.56 -17.24
C VAL A 215 -0.62 0.19 -17.03
N VAL A 216 -0.94 -0.47 -15.91
CA VAL A 216 -2.31 -0.88 -15.57
C VAL A 216 -2.79 -0.28 -14.24
N GLY A 217 -1.89 0.38 -13.50
CA GLY A 217 -2.28 1.16 -12.33
C GLY A 217 -1.20 2.14 -11.89
N ARG A 218 -1.60 3.16 -11.13
CA ARG A 218 -0.70 4.16 -10.53
C ARG A 218 -1.17 4.49 -9.13
N TYR A 219 -0.23 4.59 -8.19
CA TYR A 219 -0.48 4.97 -6.82
C TYR A 219 0.28 6.26 -6.48
N ALA A 220 -0.36 7.15 -5.74
CA ALA A 220 0.29 8.33 -5.17
C ALA A 220 -0.18 8.61 -3.74
N GLN A 221 0.78 8.98 -2.89
CA GLN A 221 0.56 9.50 -1.54
C GLN A 221 1.33 10.80 -1.32
N ARG A 222 0.93 11.54 -0.28
CA ARG A 222 1.68 12.71 0.16
C ARG A 222 3.01 12.27 0.78
N TRP A 223 4.08 12.99 0.46
CA TRP A 223 5.37 12.75 1.06
C TRP A 223 5.41 13.21 2.53
N GLY A 224 6.30 12.62 3.34
CA GLY A 224 6.56 13.04 4.73
C GLY A 224 5.59 12.52 5.80
N SER A 225 4.56 11.74 5.45
CA SER A 225 3.65 11.16 6.46
C SER A 225 4.08 9.75 6.88
N TRP A 226 4.22 9.51 8.19
CA TRP A 226 4.31 8.15 8.76
C TRP A 226 3.00 7.36 8.59
N ILE A 227 1.90 8.08 8.36
CA ILE A 227 0.58 7.50 8.14
C ILE A 227 0.44 7.28 6.64
N THR A 228 0.21 6.03 6.27
CA THR A 228 0.13 5.62 4.87
C THR A 228 -1.31 5.69 4.40
N GLY A 229 -1.53 6.28 3.25
CA GLY A 229 -2.84 6.47 2.62
C GLY A 229 -2.64 7.25 1.33
N GLY A 230 -3.48 7.01 0.34
CA GLY A 230 -3.23 7.55 -0.99
C GLY A 230 -4.25 7.12 -2.01
N VAL A 231 -4.12 7.72 -3.18
CA VAL A 231 -5.00 7.47 -4.33
C VAL A 231 -4.37 6.41 -5.23
N LEU A 232 -5.21 5.49 -5.69
CA LEU A 232 -4.88 4.41 -6.61
C LEU A 232 -5.77 4.52 -7.85
N LEU A 233 -5.15 4.76 -9.00
CA LEU A 233 -5.78 4.68 -10.31
C LEU A 233 -5.59 3.26 -10.86
N VAL A 234 -6.65 2.66 -11.39
CA VAL A 234 -6.64 1.31 -11.97
C VAL A 234 -7.35 1.35 -13.33
N ASP A 235 -6.73 0.72 -14.33
CA ASP A 235 -7.45 0.32 -15.55
C ASP A 235 -8.05 -1.07 -15.33
N ALA A 236 -9.30 -1.10 -14.84
CA ALA A 236 -10.01 -2.32 -14.47
C ALA A 236 -10.36 -3.21 -15.68
N ARG A 237 -10.06 -2.77 -16.91
CA ARG A 237 -10.15 -3.60 -18.12
C ARG A 237 -8.89 -4.42 -18.34
N GLU A 238 -7.77 -3.96 -17.81
CA GLU A 238 -6.46 -4.60 -17.98
C GLU A 238 -6.04 -5.46 -16.77
N GLU A 239 -6.51 -5.10 -15.57
CA GLU A 239 -6.23 -5.80 -14.31
C GLU A 239 -7.43 -5.80 -13.38
N ASP A 240 -7.60 -6.85 -12.59
CA ASP A 240 -8.65 -6.96 -11.57
C ASP A 240 -8.47 -5.89 -10.47
N GLU A 241 -9.54 -5.15 -10.17
CA GLU A 241 -9.47 -4.01 -9.26
C GLU A 241 -9.19 -4.40 -7.80
N ALA A 242 -9.74 -5.52 -7.34
CA ALA A 242 -9.51 -6.01 -5.99
C ALA A 242 -8.05 -6.47 -5.82
N LEU A 243 -7.49 -7.14 -6.84
CA LEU A 243 -6.09 -7.54 -6.86
C LEU A 243 -5.13 -6.35 -6.94
N ALA A 244 -5.44 -5.33 -7.74
CA ALA A 244 -4.66 -4.09 -7.80
C ALA A 244 -4.64 -3.37 -6.44
N VAL A 245 -5.79 -3.27 -5.77
CA VAL A 245 -5.90 -2.71 -4.40
C VAL A 245 -5.10 -3.56 -3.41
N LEU A 246 -5.28 -4.88 -3.41
CA LEU A 246 -4.61 -5.78 -2.48
C LEU A 246 -3.08 -5.71 -2.61
N THR A 247 -2.56 -5.78 -3.84
CA THR A 247 -1.11 -5.71 -4.10
C THR A 247 -0.54 -4.32 -3.77
N ALA A 248 -1.31 -3.24 -3.96
CA ALA A 248 -0.94 -1.92 -3.46
C ALA A 248 -0.82 -1.91 -1.92
N CYS A 249 -1.80 -2.45 -1.19
CA CYS A 249 -1.72 -2.57 0.28
C CYS A 249 -0.48 -3.38 0.74
N VAL A 250 -0.12 -4.45 0.03
CA VAL A 250 1.13 -5.21 0.28
C VAL A 250 2.36 -4.32 0.14
N MET A 251 2.43 -3.48 -0.90
CA MET A 251 3.54 -2.53 -1.10
C MET A 251 3.63 -1.52 0.04
N LEU A 252 2.49 -0.94 0.44
CA LEU A 252 2.40 0.05 1.50
C LEU A 252 2.87 -0.49 2.85
N ARG A 253 2.46 -1.71 3.20
CA ARG A 253 2.93 -2.39 4.40
C ARG A 253 4.44 -2.61 4.40
N ARG A 254 5.00 -3.08 3.29
CA ARG A 254 6.46 -3.28 3.15
C ARG A 254 7.22 -1.98 3.30
N MET A 255 6.70 -0.89 2.74
CA MET A 255 7.30 0.43 2.87
C MET A 255 7.32 0.90 4.33
N GLN A 256 6.19 0.76 5.04
CA GLN A 256 6.12 1.05 6.48
C GLN A 256 7.11 0.21 7.29
N GLN A 257 7.17 -1.10 6.98
CA GLN A 257 8.06 -2.02 7.66
C GLN A 257 9.54 -1.68 7.42
N ARG A 258 9.90 -1.34 6.19
CA ARG A 258 11.27 -0.90 5.84
C ARG A 258 11.63 0.41 6.56
N ALA A 259 10.69 1.35 6.68
CA ALA A 259 10.90 2.57 7.44
C ALA A 259 11.16 2.26 8.93
N ALA A 260 10.36 1.37 9.52
CA ALA A 260 10.52 0.93 10.91
C ALA A 260 11.81 0.12 11.16
N GLU A 261 12.24 -0.68 10.19
CA GLU A 261 13.52 -1.42 10.24
C GLU A 261 14.70 -0.44 10.22
N ARG A 262 14.67 0.62 9.40
CA ARG A 262 15.73 1.64 9.33
C ARG A 262 15.82 2.50 10.59
N SER A 263 14.68 2.89 11.17
CA SER A 263 14.66 3.75 12.36
C SER A 263 15.29 3.09 13.59
N LYS A 264 15.31 1.75 13.66
CA LYS A 264 15.98 1.01 14.75
C LYS A 264 17.49 1.18 14.72
N TYR A 265 18.10 1.35 13.55
CA TYR A 265 19.55 1.48 13.41
C TYR A 265 20.05 2.91 13.58
N SER A 266 19.22 3.92 13.29
CA SER A 266 19.61 5.34 13.41
C SER A 266 19.54 5.91 14.84
N GLY A 267 19.01 5.15 15.81
CA GLY A 267 18.80 5.60 17.20
C GLY A 267 19.84 5.14 18.23
N GLY A 268 20.89 4.43 17.82
CA GLY A 268 21.84 3.78 18.73
C GLY A 268 23.17 4.50 18.99
N GLY A 269 23.29 5.79 18.63
CA GLY A 269 24.53 6.56 18.78
C GLY A 269 24.30 7.87 19.53
N GLY A 270 24.18 7.82 20.84
CA GLY A 270 24.18 9.03 21.67
C GLY A 270 23.57 8.82 23.04
N GLY A 271 24.43 8.67 24.06
CA GLY A 271 24.02 8.77 25.46
C GLY A 271 24.58 7.68 26.35
N GLY A 272 25.86 7.77 26.68
CA GLY A 272 26.52 6.88 27.64
C GLY A 272 27.90 7.42 28.03
N GLY A 273 27.96 8.69 28.43
CA GLY A 273 29.15 9.32 29.00
C GLY A 273 28.75 10.29 30.11
N GLY A 274 29.33 10.10 31.30
CA GLY A 274 29.19 10.91 32.52
C GLY A 274 27.99 10.48 33.38
N GLU A 275 28.12 10.14 34.67
CA GLU A 275 29.17 10.42 35.68
C GLU A 275 29.50 9.17 36.50
#